data_AF-A0A938ML15-F1
#
_entry.id   AF-A0A938ML15-F1
#
_cell.length_a   1.000
_cell.length_b   1.000
_cell.length_c   1.000
_cell.angle_alpha   90.00
_cell.angle_beta   90.00
_cell.angle_gamma   90.00
#
_symmetry.space_group_name_H-M   'P 1'
#
loop_
_entity.id
_entity.type
_entity.pdbx_description
1 polymer ?
#
loop_
_entity_poly.entity_id
_entity_poly.type
_entity_poly.pdbx_seq_one_letter_code
_entity_poly.pdbx_strand_id
1 'polypeptide(L)'
;QPITGHPETNIRSKSDEDFQTILRIANALAEAGGNLCLLYDDVRFPLSHDDKKDFGTAREADAFFLNKLYAAVTAKHPKFKILFCPPFYWGPASNIGDTYGEPRDEYLAAIGRRLPQGIHVYWTGPRVKSGKEDPEDVRWFTGLIQRKPVFWQNTFGVAHGGEYYNYPTDPIPAWRDWYYEGFFDDLAFHTVNTNELLANMTLVDCLWNRRAYDPERSIVEAGRKVIGPDAYPKLVALCKALEALDIYAWSLTAAAAKNVEDVKQKTAELLARRDEALAVRAEAINTWTWIPLYISLRERYLERLLKNPNLKHLTEADDLVKTLAAKETGANAQTDIILTPNDFRLQRSARYYGADAMRRFVVWINGAKTNVSTMQATFRLKEPPTSDFELVIAGLDHEAAAPCRIRILANGHKVFEGPNPFAKDKWTTHAFKVPGQFLKDNENSLVITNIEDSDNLAGAPWFMLSYAVVRKAK
;
A
#
# COMPACT_ATOMS: atom_id res chain seq x y z
N GLN A 1 3.34 13.65 6.15
CA GLN A 1 2.97 14.60 7.21
C GLN A 1 1.64 14.11 7.76
N PRO A 2 1.38 14.11 9.09
CA PRO A 2 0.03 13.85 9.57
C PRO A 2 -0.90 14.84 8.86
N ILE A 3 -2.05 14.36 8.39
CA ILE A 3 -3.11 15.28 8.00
C ILE A 3 -3.49 15.97 9.31
N THR A 4 -3.33 17.29 9.34
CA THR A 4 -3.65 18.13 10.50
C THR A 4 -4.76 19.05 10.06
N GLY A 5 -5.80 19.19 10.87
CA GLY A 5 -6.83 20.17 10.60
C GLY A 5 -6.34 21.59 10.86
N HIS A 6 -7.24 22.55 10.68
CA HIS A 6 -6.99 23.95 10.97
C HIS A 6 -7.80 24.34 12.21
N PRO A 7 -7.16 24.86 13.28
CA PRO A 7 -7.86 25.34 14.48
C PRO A 7 -9.01 26.31 14.18
N GLU A 8 -8.86 27.10 13.12
CA GLU A 8 -9.83 28.09 12.62
C GLU A 8 -11.13 27.44 12.10
N THR A 9 -11.05 26.20 11.62
CA THR A 9 -12.19 25.48 11.01
C THR A 9 -12.74 24.37 11.90
N ASN A 10 -12.12 24.15 13.06
CA ASN A 10 -12.54 23.12 13.99
C ASN A 10 -13.78 23.55 14.76
N ILE A 11 -14.67 22.59 15.01
CA ILE A 11 -15.86 22.80 15.84
C ILE A 11 -15.44 23.38 17.19
N ARG A 12 -16.12 24.44 17.62
CA ARG A 12 -15.99 25.06 18.93
C ARG A 12 -17.05 24.46 19.83
N SER A 13 -16.65 23.58 20.74
CA SER A 13 -17.52 22.68 21.48
C SER A 13 -18.50 23.40 22.41
N LYS A 14 -18.20 24.63 22.86
CA LYS A 14 -19.13 25.51 23.61
C LYS A 14 -19.86 26.56 22.76
N SER A 15 -19.52 26.71 21.47
CA SER A 15 -20.18 27.68 20.62
C SER A 15 -21.64 27.29 20.38
N ASP A 16 -22.57 28.17 20.74
CA ASP A 16 -23.97 27.95 20.45
C ASP A 16 -24.25 27.98 18.94
N GLU A 17 -23.50 28.76 18.17
CA GLU A 17 -23.62 28.80 16.71
C GLU A 17 -23.30 27.43 16.07
N ASP A 18 -22.14 26.85 16.42
CA ASP A 18 -21.70 25.56 15.88
C ASP A 18 -22.64 24.46 16.34
N PHE A 19 -23.04 24.50 17.61
CA PHE A 19 -24.01 23.57 18.18
C PHE A 19 -25.35 23.62 17.45
N GLN A 20 -25.94 24.80 17.24
CA GLN A 20 -27.22 24.94 16.56
C GLN A 20 -27.14 24.51 15.08
N THR A 21 -25.99 24.71 14.44
CA THR A 21 -25.75 24.26 13.07
C THR A 21 -25.78 22.74 12.98
N ILE A 22 -25.01 22.06 13.84
CA ILE A 22 -24.92 20.59 13.83
C ILE A 22 -26.23 19.95 14.33
N LEU A 23 -26.87 20.55 15.35
CA LEU A 23 -28.17 20.10 15.85
C LEU A 23 -29.25 20.15 14.76
N ARG A 24 -29.25 21.19 13.92
CA ARG A 24 -30.20 21.30 12.80
C ARG A 24 -30.01 20.18 11.79
N ILE A 25 -28.75 19.85 11.44
CA ILE A 25 -28.43 18.73 10.54
C ILE A 25 -28.88 17.41 11.17
N ALA A 26 -28.57 17.19 12.45
CA ALA A 26 -28.94 15.97 13.15
C ALA A 26 -30.46 15.76 13.24
N ASN A 27 -31.23 16.81 13.54
CA ASN A 27 -32.69 16.74 13.56
C ASN A 27 -33.25 16.48 12.16
N ALA A 28 -32.75 17.15 11.11
CA ALA A 28 -33.21 16.91 9.75
C ALA A 28 -32.95 15.46 9.30
N LEU A 29 -31.79 14.90 9.66
CA LEU A 29 -31.50 13.47 9.44
C LEU A 29 -32.47 12.58 10.21
N ALA A 30 -32.72 12.88 11.49
CA ALA A 30 -33.62 12.11 12.33
C ALA A 30 -35.08 12.13 11.83
N GLU A 31 -35.56 13.28 11.37
CA GLU A 31 -36.89 13.46 10.75
C GLU A 31 -37.03 12.64 9.46
N ALA A 32 -35.95 12.51 8.69
CA ALA A 32 -35.88 11.65 7.52
C ALA A 32 -35.67 10.14 7.84
N GLY A 33 -35.60 9.76 9.13
CA GLY A 33 -35.34 8.39 9.58
C GLY A 33 -33.88 7.96 9.52
N GLY A 34 -32.96 8.89 9.30
CA GLY A 34 -31.52 8.70 9.27
C GLY A 34 -30.83 8.88 10.64
N ASN A 35 -29.50 8.73 10.63
CA ASN A 35 -28.62 8.89 11.78
C ASN A 35 -27.46 9.83 11.41
N LEU A 36 -26.74 10.37 12.39
CA LEU A 36 -25.58 11.24 12.14
C LEU A 36 -24.27 10.45 12.21
N CYS A 37 -23.40 10.65 11.22
CA CYS A 37 -21.99 10.30 11.29
C CYS A 37 -21.17 11.57 11.51
N LEU A 38 -20.33 11.60 12.55
CA LEU A 38 -19.48 12.74 12.91
C LEU A 38 -18.03 12.29 12.98
N LEU A 39 -17.17 12.94 12.20
CA LEU A 39 -15.81 12.49 11.89
C LEU A 39 -14.78 13.51 12.39
N TYR A 40 -13.95 13.11 13.35
CA TYR A 40 -12.83 13.89 13.89
C TYR A 40 -11.46 13.35 13.47
N ASP A 41 -11.43 12.26 12.69
CA ASP A 41 -10.20 11.73 12.10
C ASP A 41 -9.48 12.81 11.30
N ASP A 42 -8.15 12.85 11.44
CA ASP A 42 -7.23 13.66 10.63
C ASP A 42 -7.39 15.19 10.73
N VAL A 43 -8.44 15.71 11.37
CA VAL A 43 -8.75 17.15 11.40
C VAL A 43 -8.85 17.73 12.81
N ARG A 44 -9.07 16.90 13.84
CA ARG A 44 -9.33 17.40 15.20
C ARG A 44 -8.18 18.19 15.81
N PHE A 45 -6.95 17.84 15.43
CA PHE A 45 -5.73 18.46 15.96
C PHE A 45 -5.05 19.36 14.93
N PRO A 46 -4.54 20.54 15.35
CA PRO A 46 -4.64 21.12 16.69
C PRO A 46 -6.09 21.54 17.05
N LEU A 47 -6.42 21.58 18.34
CA LEU A 47 -7.74 22.02 18.79
C LEU A 47 -8.01 23.47 18.38
N SER A 48 -9.29 23.83 18.24
CA SER A 48 -9.69 25.23 18.11
C SER A 48 -9.20 26.03 19.33
N HIS A 49 -9.00 27.33 19.13
CA HIS A 49 -8.53 28.21 20.20
C HIS A 49 -9.50 28.23 21.39
N ASP A 50 -10.81 28.19 21.11
CA ASP A 50 -11.87 28.15 22.10
C ASP A 50 -11.84 26.83 22.87
N ASP A 51 -11.76 25.67 22.20
CA ASP A 51 -11.71 24.38 22.90
C ASP A 51 -10.46 24.24 23.76
N LYS A 52 -9.31 24.73 23.27
CA LYS A 52 -8.08 24.74 24.05
C LYS A 52 -8.23 25.60 25.31
N LYS A 53 -8.88 26.76 25.21
CA LYS A 53 -9.14 27.66 26.34
C LYS A 53 -10.16 27.07 27.33
N ASP A 54 -11.24 26.49 26.81
CA ASP A 54 -12.42 26.12 27.59
C ASP A 54 -12.33 24.73 28.24
N PHE A 55 -11.53 23.83 27.66
CA PHE A 55 -11.43 22.44 28.05
C PHE A 55 -9.99 21.94 28.21
N GLY A 56 -9.02 22.58 27.57
CA GLY A 56 -7.60 22.19 27.58
C GLY A 56 -7.27 20.96 26.73
N THR A 57 -8.14 19.95 26.71
CA THR A 57 -7.95 18.66 26.00
C THR A 57 -9.13 18.35 25.09
N ALA A 58 -8.89 17.56 24.03
CA ALA A 58 -9.93 17.13 23.11
C ALA A 58 -10.94 16.23 23.81
N ARG A 59 -10.50 15.32 24.70
CA ARG A 59 -11.42 14.41 25.41
C ARG A 59 -12.50 15.12 26.22
N GLU A 60 -12.18 16.26 26.83
CA GLU A 60 -13.14 17.04 27.61
C GLU A 60 -14.10 17.81 26.70
N ALA A 61 -13.59 18.42 25.63
CA ALA A 61 -14.39 19.15 24.64
C ALA A 61 -15.36 18.21 23.88
N ASP A 62 -14.83 17.09 23.38
CA ASP A 62 -15.57 16.12 22.56
C ASP A 62 -16.65 15.42 23.38
N ALA A 63 -16.33 15.02 24.63
CA ALA A 63 -17.31 14.43 25.53
C ALA A 63 -18.44 15.41 25.87
N PHE A 64 -18.13 16.69 26.09
CA PHE A 64 -19.15 17.73 26.32
C PHE A 64 -20.06 17.89 25.11
N PHE A 65 -19.49 18.12 23.93
CA PHE A 65 -20.24 18.41 22.72
C PHE A 65 -21.14 17.24 22.30
N LEU A 66 -20.59 16.02 22.27
CA LEU A 66 -21.33 14.82 21.84
C LEU A 66 -22.46 14.47 22.80
N ASN A 67 -22.27 14.62 24.12
CA ASN A 67 -23.34 14.42 25.09
C ASN A 67 -24.47 15.45 24.91
N LYS A 68 -24.12 16.74 24.80
CA LYS A 68 -25.09 17.83 24.58
C LYS A 68 -25.91 17.59 23.32
N LEU A 69 -25.25 17.24 22.21
CA LEU A 69 -25.88 16.96 20.93
C LEU A 69 -26.78 15.72 20.98
N TYR A 70 -26.26 14.60 21.49
CA TYR A 70 -27.01 13.36 21.56
C TYR A 70 -28.28 13.50 22.41
N ALA A 71 -28.17 14.13 23.58
CA ALA A 71 -29.32 14.37 24.46
C ALA A 71 -30.38 15.27 23.78
N ALA A 72 -29.96 16.33 23.09
CA ALA A 72 -30.87 17.25 22.41
C ALA A 72 -31.68 16.58 21.29
N VAL A 73 -31.02 15.73 20.47
CA VAL A 73 -31.70 15.03 19.37
C VAL A 73 -32.58 13.89 19.90
N THR A 74 -32.06 13.09 20.84
CA THR A 74 -32.80 11.91 21.35
C THR A 74 -34.00 12.25 22.22
N ALA A 75 -34.04 13.45 22.81
CA ALA A 75 -35.24 13.96 23.48
C ALA A 75 -36.48 14.00 22.54
N LYS A 76 -36.26 14.20 21.23
CA LYS A 76 -37.32 14.16 20.20
C LYS A 76 -37.33 12.86 19.40
N HIS A 77 -36.16 12.25 19.22
CA HIS A 77 -35.96 11.05 18.39
C HIS A 77 -35.25 9.95 19.20
N PRO A 78 -35.95 9.21 20.08
CA PRO A 78 -35.32 8.27 21.03
C PRO A 78 -34.52 7.13 20.40
N LYS A 79 -34.74 6.82 19.13
CA LYS A 79 -34.02 5.78 18.38
C LYS A 79 -32.80 6.30 17.61
N PHE A 80 -32.55 7.61 17.65
CA PHE A 80 -31.45 8.22 16.93
C PHE A 80 -30.10 7.76 17.48
N LYS A 81 -29.17 7.49 16.56
CA LYS A 81 -27.81 7.08 16.86
C LYS A 81 -26.82 8.09 16.28
N ILE A 82 -25.65 8.15 16.91
CA ILE A 82 -24.49 8.83 16.34
C ILE A 82 -23.43 7.78 16.06
N LEU A 83 -22.79 7.88 14.90
CA LEU A 83 -21.56 7.16 14.60
C LEU A 83 -20.41 8.16 14.67
N PHE A 84 -19.50 7.97 15.62
CA PHE A 84 -18.41 8.89 15.90
C PHE A 84 -17.07 8.28 15.47
N CYS A 85 -16.32 8.99 14.63
CA CYS A 85 -14.91 8.67 14.40
C CYS A 85 -14.04 9.54 15.31
N PRO A 86 -13.42 8.97 16.36
CA PRO A 86 -12.53 9.72 17.24
C PRO A 86 -11.24 10.09 16.48
N PRO A 87 -10.50 11.12 16.91
CA PRO A 87 -9.19 11.42 16.32
C PRO A 87 -8.18 10.30 16.54
N PHE A 88 -8.36 9.48 17.58
CA PHE A 88 -7.57 8.28 17.83
C PHE A 88 -8.31 7.01 17.41
N TYR A 89 -8.60 6.88 16.13
CA TYR A 89 -9.38 5.77 15.55
C TYR A 89 -8.56 4.49 15.27
N TRP A 90 -7.33 4.36 15.81
CA TRP A 90 -6.46 3.18 15.64
C TRP A 90 -5.61 2.92 16.87
N GLY A 91 -5.03 1.71 16.95
CA GLY A 91 -4.18 1.27 18.05
C GLY A 91 -4.52 -0.17 18.46
N PRO A 92 -3.63 -0.86 19.20
CA PRO A 92 -2.54 -0.28 19.98
C PRO A 92 -1.17 -0.22 19.30
N ALA A 93 -0.93 -0.98 18.22
CA ALA A 93 0.41 -1.24 17.67
C ALA A 93 1.18 0.00 17.16
N SER A 94 0.49 1.09 16.83
CA SER A 94 1.13 2.35 16.46
C SER A 94 1.50 3.18 17.70
N ASN A 95 2.79 3.50 17.84
CA ASN A 95 3.26 4.53 18.77
C ASN A 95 2.94 5.92 18.21
N ILE A 96 2.18 6.70 18.97
CA ILE A 96 1.78 8.06 18.58
C ILE A 96 2.62 9.15 19.26
N GLY A 97 3.50 8.79 20.20
CA GLY A 97 4.35 9.72 20.96
C GLY A 97 3.58 10.94 21.48
N ASP A 98 4.23 12.11 21.42
CA ASP A 98 3.63 13.41 21.76
C ASP A 98 3.01 14.11 20.53
N THR A 99 2.73 13.36 19.45
CA THR A 99 2.21 13.94 18.19
C THR A 99 0.89 14.66 18.41
N TYR A 100 0.10 14.15 19.36
CA TYR A 100 -1.19 14.71 19.75
C TYR A 100 -1.06 15.19 21.19
N GLY A 101 -1.65 16.34 21.51
CA GLY A 101 -1.51 17.01 22.81
C GLY A 101 -2.15 16.28 24.00
N GLU A 102 -2.51 14.99 23.86
CA GLU A 102 -2.99 14.13 24.93
C GLU A 102 -2.78 12.63 24.60
N PRO A 103 -2.73 11.74 25.61
CA PRO A 103 -2.60 10.31 25.38
C PRO A 103 -3.87 9.68 24.79
N ARG A 104 -3.72 8.86 23.74
CA ARG A 104 -4.82 8.12 23.09
C ARG A 104 -5.67 7.33 24.08
N ASP A 105 -5.02 6.54 24.93
CA ASP A 105 -5.72 5.59 25.80
C ASP A 105 -6.57 6.33 26.84
N GLU A 106 -6.08 7.47 27.35
CA GLU A 106 -6.87 8.34 28.23
C GLU A 106 -8.06 8.97 27.52
N TYR A 107 -7.87 9.43 26.27
CA TYR A 107 -8.96 9.94 25.44
C TYR A 107 -10.02 8.87 25.21
N LEU A 108 -9.64 7.69 24.71
CA LEU A 108 -10.57 6.60 24.39
C LEU A 108 -11.30 6.10 25.64
N ALA A 109 -10.61 6.01 26.78
CA ALA A 109 -11.24 5.64 28.05
C ALA A 109 -12.24 6.69 28.54
N ALA A 110 -11.99 7.99 28.31
CA ALA A 110 -12.94 9.05 28.60
C ALA A 110 -14.18 8.96 27.69
N ILE A 111 -13.99 8.75 26.39
CA ILE A 111 -15.08 8.50 25.44
C ILE A 111 -15.90 7.27 25.84
N GLY A 112 -15.24 6.19 26.27
CA GLY A 112 -15.92 4.97 26.72
C GLY A 112 -16.80 5.20 27.93
N ARG A 113 -16.24 5.81 28.98
CA ARG A 113 -16.97 6.05 30.24
C ARG A 113 -18.08 7.09 30.14
N ARG A 114 -17.91 8.11 29.30
CA ARG A 114 -18.74 9.33 29.35
C ARG A 114 -19.75 9.46 28.22
N LEU A 115 -19.57 8.78 27.09
CA LEU A 115 -20.54 8.85 26.00
C LEU A 115 -21.68 7.83 26.21
N PRO A 116 -22.93 8.17 25.85
CA PRO A 116 -24.04 7.23 25.84
C PRO A 116 -23.80 6.07 24.86
N GLN A 117 -24.33 4.90 25.17
CA GLN A 117 -24.17 3.69 24.35
C GLN A 117 -24.81 3.77 22.95
N GLY A 118 -25.70 4.74 22.72
CA GLY A 118 -26.23 5.05 21.39
C GLY A 118 -25.28 5.85 20.49
N ILE A 119 -24.08 6.22 21.00
CA ILE A 119 -22.97 6.74 20.21
C ILE A 119 -21.99 5.60 19.92
N HIS A 120 -22.00 5.12 18.69
CA HIS A 120 -21.07 4.11 18.18
C HIS A 120 -19.72 4.74 17.86
N VAL A 121 -18.63 3.98 17.96
CA VAL A 121 -17.26 4.49 17.83
C VAL A 121 -16.50 3.69 16.78
N TYR A 122 -15.91 4.38 15.79
CA TYR A 122 -15.07 3.76 14.78
C TYR A 122 -13.70 3.34 15.31
N TRP A 123 -13.16 2.27 14.70
CA TRP A 123 -11.81 1.78 14.91
C TRP A 123 -11.29 1.10 13.64
N THR A 124 -10.02 1.33 13.31
CA THR A 124 -9.38 0.79 12.09
C THR A 124 -8.43 -0.37 12.39
N GLY A 125 -8.42 -0.86 13.63
CA GLY A 125 -7.53 -1.93 14.09
C GLY A 125 -6.24 -1.41 14.76
N PRO A 126 -5.23 -2.29 14.94
CA PRO A 126 -3.93 -1.95 15.55
C PRO A 126 -3.20 -0.78 14.88
N ARG A 127 -3.48 -0.52 13.61
CA ARG A 127 -2.88 0.54 12.78
C ARG A 127 -3.98 1.25 11.98
N VAL A 128 -3.66 2.40 11.39
CA VAL A 128 -4.57 3.05 10.42
C VAL A 128 -4.92 2.10 9.27
N LYS A 129 -3.92 1.33 8.80
CA LYS A 129 -4.08 0.28 7.79
C LYS A 129 -3.76 -1.05 8.44
N SER A 130 -4.76 -1.67 9.05
CA SER A 130 -4.60 -2.97 9.70
C SER A 130 -4.77 -4.11 8.71
N GLY A 131 -4.05 -5.20 8.99
CA GLY A 131 -4.01 -6.41 8.19
C GLY A 131 -4.67 -7.55 8.95
N LYS A 132 -3.88 -8.56 9.32
CA LYS A 132 -4.36 -9.64 10.18
C LYS A 132 -4.70 -9.09 11.58
N GLU A 133 -5.95 -9.24 11.98
CA GLU A 133 -6.51 -8.76 13.23
C GLU A 133 -6.30 -9.78 14.36
N ASP A 134 -5.98 -9.28 15.55
CA ASP A 134 -5.80 -10.08 16.77
C ASP A 134 -6.98 -9.85 17.74
N PRO A 135 -7.56 -10.90 18.34
CA PRO A 135 -8.59 -10.74 19.34
C PRO A 135 -8.14 -9.94 20.59
N GLU A 136 -6.84 -9.89 20.90
CA GLU A 136 -6.30 -9.05 21.99
C GLU A 136 -6.44 -7.55 21.68
N ASP A 137 -6.20 -7.14 20.44
CA ASP A 137 -6.35 -5.74 20.01
C ASP A 137 -7.82 -5.29 20.11
N VAL A 138 -8.75 -6.17 19.70
CA VAL A 138 -10.20 -5.90 19.82
C VAL A 138 -10.62 -5.79 21.29
N ARG A 139 -10.11 -6.66 22.16
CA ARG A 139 -10.36 -6.62 23.61
C ARG A 139 -9.80 -5.34 24.24
N TRP A 140 -8.58 -4.94 23.87
CA TRP A 140 -7.98 -3.69 24.34
C TRP A 140 -8.86 -2.50 23.99
N PHE A 141 -9.25 -2.37 22.71
CA PHE A 141 -10.05 -1.24 22.27
C PHE A 141 -11.45 -1.25 22.91
N THR A 142 -12.13 -2.39 22.93
CA THR A 142 -13.44 -2.58 23.57
C THR A 142 -13.38 -2.27 25.07
N GLY A 143 -12.28 -2.62 25.74
CA GLY A 143 -12.03 -2.28 27.15
C GLY A 143 -11.88 -0.78 27.39
N LEU A 144 -11.36 -0.01 26.43
CA LEU A 144 -11.29 1.44 26.54
C LEU A 144 -12.65 2.09 26.28
N ILE A 145 -13.30 1.74 25.16
CA ILE A 145 -14.54 2.39 24.73
C ILE A 145 -15.81 1.82 25.37
N GLN A 146 -15.72 0.70 26.11
CA GLN A 146 -16.81 0.08 26.86
C GLN A 146 -18.05 -0.24 25.99
N ARG A 147 -17.80 -0.62 24.73
CA ARG A 147 -18.81 -1.04 23.73
C ARG A 147 -18.14 -1.73 22.55
N LYS A 148 -18.91 -2.50 21.77
CA LYS A 148 -18.40 -3.10 20.54
C LYS A 148 -18.01 -2.00 19.53
N PRO A 149 -16.82 -2.08 18.91
CA PRO A 149 -16.39 -1.09 17.94
C PRO A 149 -17.14 -1.23 16.61
N VAL A 150 -17.20 -0.14 15.86
CA VAL A 150 -17.47 -0.19 14.43
C VAL A 150 -16.14 -0.29 13.71
N PHE A 151 -15.90 -1.38 13.00
CA PHE A 151 -14.61 -1.59 12.36
C PHE A 151 -14.60 -0.93 10.98
N TRP A 152 -13.64 -0.03 10.76
CA TRP A 152 -13.40 0.64 9.48
C TRP A 152 -12.13 0.08 8.85
N GLN A 153 -12.28 -0.80 7.87
CA GLN A 153 -11.15 -1.41 7.16
C GLN A 153 -10.59 -0.48 6.08
N ASN A 154 -9.36 0.00 6.24
CA ASN A 154 -8.72 0.94 5.29
C ASN A 154 -7.93 0.28 4.14
N THR A 155 -7.73 -1.03 4.18
CA THR A 155 -7.00 -1.78 3.15
C THR A 155 -7.45 -3.23 3.16
N PHE A 156 -7.25 -3.97 2.08
CA PHE A 156 -7.62 -5.39 1.97
C PHE A 156 -6.64 -6.16 1.08
N GLY A 157 -5.39 -5.70 1.08
CA GLY A 157 -4.33 -6.14 0.18
C GLY A 157 -3.78 -4.96 -0.61
N VAL A 158 -2.53 -5.08 -1.06
CA VAL A 158 -1.82 -4.08 -1.86
C VAL A 158 -1.15 -4.74 -3.06
N ALA A 159 -1.93 -5.46 -3.88
CA ALA A 159 -1.45 -6.26 -5.02
C ALA A 159 -0.53 -5.48 -5.98
N HIS A 160 -0.77 -4.17 -6.13
CA HIS A 160 -0.14 -3.36 -7.16
C HIS A 160 0.75 -2.23 -6.61
N GLY A 161 1.34 -2.41 -5.41
CA GLY A 161 2.46 -1.59 -4.91
C GLY A 161 2.12 -0.17 -4.47
N GLY A 162 0.91 0.31 -4.75
CA GLY A 162 0.38 1.54 -4.16
C GLY A 162 -0.48 1.25 -2.95
N GLU A 163 -0.40 2.16 -1.99
CA GLU A 163 -0.97 2.08 -0.65
C GLU A 163 -2.51 1.95 -0.56
N TYR A 164 -3.21 1.90 -1.70
CA TYR A 164 -4.66 1.85 -1.84
C TYR A 164 -5.16 0.98 -3.01
N TYR A 165 -4.29 0.36 -3.80
CA TYR A 165 -4.68 -0.10 -5.14
C TYR A 165 -4.78 -1.62 -5.22
N ASN A 166 -6.03 -2.10 -5.16
CA ASN A 166 -6.42 -3.35 -5.79
C ASN A 166 -7.17 -2.97 -7.07
N TYR A 167 -6.83 -3.62 -8.17
CA TYR A 167 -7.59 -3.46 -9.40
C TYR A 167 -8.97 -4.11 -9.24
N PRO A 168 -9.99 -3.60 -9.95
CA PRO A 168 -11.38 -4.05 -9.81
C PRO A 168 -11.59 -5.57 -9.98
N THR A 169 -10.66 -6.24 -10.66
CA THR A 169 -10.75 -7.67 -10.98
C THR A 169 -9.87 -8.54 -10.09
N ASP A 170 -9.22 -7.96 -9.08
CA ASP A 170 -8.34 -8.73 -8.21
C ASP A 170 -9.15 -9.51 -7.16
N PRO A 171 -8.83 -10.80 -6.97
CA PRO A 171 -9.35 -11.56 -5.84
C PRO A 171 -8.93 -10.92 -4.51
N ILE A 172 -9.84 -10.90 -3.54
CA ILE A 172 -9.58 -10.31 -2.20
C ILE A 172 -9.56 -11.41 -1.13
N PRO A 173 -8.41 -12.08 -0.90
CA PRO A 173 -8.29 -13.12 0.13
C PRO A 173 -8.33 -12.56 1.56
N ALA A 174 -8.04 -11.27 1.74
CA ALA A 174 -8.04 -10.60 3.03
C ALA A 174 -9.35 -10.81 3.82
N TRP A 175 -10.51 -10.81 3.15
CA TRP A 175 -11.81 -11.06 3.78
C TRP A 175 -11.90 -12.41 4.52
N ARG A 176 -11.18 -13.42 4.02
CA ARG A 176 -11.06 -14.72 4.66
C ARG A 176 -9.94 -14.72 5.70
N ASP A 177 -8.77 -14.23 5.31
CA ASP A 177 -7.49 -14.56 5.93
C ASP A 177 -7.07 -13.63 7.07
N TRP A 178 -7.61 -12.41 7.10
CA TRP A 178 -7.17 -11.40 8.06
C TRP A 178 -7.90 -11.46 9.39
N TYR A 179 -9.13 -11.94 9.41
CA TYR A 179 -9.94 -11.92 10.63
C TYR A 179 -9.87 -13.27 11.36
N TYR A 180 -9.88 -13.28 12.68
CA TYR A 180 -10.01 -14.52 13.46
C TYR A 180 -11.46 -15.05 13.43
N GLU A 181 -11.67 -16.27 13.91
CA GLU A 181 -13.02 -16.84 14.10
C GLU A 181 -13.73 -16.11 15.25
N GLY A 182 -14.93 -15.56 14.99
CA GLY A 182 -15.67 -14.72 15.94
C GLY A 182 -15.43 -13.22 15.81
N PHE A 183 -14.49 -12.77 14.96
CA PHE A 183 -14.19 -11.33 14.79
C PHE A 183 -15.43 -10.47 14.55
N PHE A 184 -16.30 -10.88 13.61
CA PHE A 184 -17.50 -10.10 13.29
C PHE A 184 -18.54 -10.10 14.42
N ASP A 185 -18.53 -11.12 15.30
CA ASP A 185 -19.39 -11.16 16.48
C ASP A 185 -18.93 -10.16 17.54
N ASP A 186 -17.65 -9.80 17.57
CA ASP A 186 -17.08 -8.81 18.50
C ASP A 186 -17.30 -7.36 18.03
N LEU A 187 -17.83 -7.15 16.82
CA LEU A 187 -18.10 -5.83 16.26
C LEU A 187 -19.56 -5.41 16.43
N ALA A 188 -19.79 -4.09 16.40
CA ALA A 188 -21.13 -3.54 16.20
C ALA A 188 -21.56 -3.68 14.74
N PHE A 189 -20.66 -3.34 13.80
CA PHE A 189 -20.72 -3.68 12.38
C PHE A 189 -19.35 -3.41 11.73
N HIS A 190 -19.18 -3.89 10.50
CA HIS A 190 -17.96 -3.75 9.70
C HIS A 190 -18.21 -2.85 8.49
N THR A 191 -17.27 -1.96 8.19
CA THR A 191 -17.25 -1.10 7.01
C THR A 191 -15.88 -1.16 6.34
N VAL A 192 -15.84 -0.79 5.07
CA VAL A 192 -14.61 -0.72 4.27
C VAL A 192 -14.46 0.65 3.63
N ASN A 193 -13.23 1.17 3.63
CA ASN A 193 -12.88 2.43 2.97
C ASN A 193 -12.70 2.22 1.47
N THR A 194 -13.80 2.05 0.72
CA THR A 194 -13.68 1.98 -0.73
C THR A 194 -14.97 2.36 -1.44
N ASN A 195 -14.79 3.11 -2.54
CA ASN A 195 -15.83 3.36 -3.52
C ASN A 195 -15.79 2.35 -4.68
N GLU A 196 -14.90 1.36 -4.63
CA GLU A 196 -14.85 0.25 -5.59
C GLU A 196 -16.01 -0.72 -5.28
N LEU A 197 -17.02 -0.75 -6.14
CA LEU A 197 -18.23 -1.54 -5.87
C LEU A 197 -17.94 -3.04 -5.89
N LEU A 198 -17.01 -3.51 -6.73
CA LEU A 198 -16.65 -4.93 -6.80
C LEU A 198 -16.04 -5.41 -5.48
N ALA A 199 -15.15 -4.61 -4.87
CA ALA A 199 -14.61 -4.92 -3.55
C ALA A 199 -15.71 -5.01 -2.48
N ASN A 200 -16.65 -4.06 -2.47
CA ASN A 200 -17.81 -4.10 -1.56
C ASN A 200 -18.67 -5.37 -1.77
N MET A 201 -18.94 -5.76 -3.02
CA MET A 201 -19.71 -6.96 -3.33
C MET A 201 -19.03 -8.25 -2.84
N THR A 202 -17.70 -8.35 -2.94
CA THR A 202 -16.97 -9.51 -2.39
C THR A 202 -16.99 -9.54 -0.86
N LEU A 203 -16.97 -8.38 -0.20
CA LEU A 203 -17.14 -8.32 1.25
C LEU A 203 -18.54 -8.80 1.64
N VAL A 204 -19.58 -8.41 0.92
CA VAL A 204 -20.97 -8.89 1.15
C VAL A 204 -21.06 -10.41 1.01
N ASP A 205 -20.46 -11.01 -0.02
CA ASP A 205 -20.38 -12.47 -0.18
C ASP A 205 -19.67 -13.14 1.00
N CYS A 206 -18.54 -12.56 1.45
CA CYS A 206 -17.82 -13.05 2.62
C CYS A 206 -18.67 -12.97 3.90
N LEU A 207 -19.34 -11.85 4.15
CA LEU A 207 -20.18 -11.67 5.34
C LEU A 207 -21.42 -12.57 5.32
N TRP A 208 -21.93 -12.93 4.14
CA TRP A 208 -23.05 -13.87 4.00
C TRP A 208 -22.66 -15.31 4.35
N ASN A 209 -21.54 -15.81 3.82
CA ASN A 209 -21.05 -17.16 4.14
C ASN A 209 -19.52 -17.23 4.11
N ARG A 210 -18.91 -16.77 5.20
CA ARG A 210 -17.46 -16.68 5.33
C ARG A 210 -16.73 -18.00 5.14
N ARG A 211 -17.30 -19.11 5.64
CA ARG A 211 -16.67 -20.44 5.54
C ARG A 211 -16.58 -20.93 4.10
N ALA A 212 -17.49 -20.51 3.23
CA ALA A 212 -17.51 -20.85 1.81
C ALA A 212 -17.04 -19.70 0.90
N TYR A 213 -16.49 -18.62 1.47
CA TYR A 213 -15.98 -17.50 0.70
C TYR A 213 -14.73 -17.93 -0.09
N ASP A 214 -14.83 -17.79 -1.40
CA ASP A 214 -13.76 -18.05 -2.35
C ASP A 214 -13.45 -16.74 -3.09
N PRO A 215 -12.25 -16.15 -2.91
CA PRO A 215 -11.92 -14.85 -3.50
C PRO A 215 -12.01 -14.82 -5.03
N GLU A 216 -11.59 -15.90 -5.70
CA GLU A 216 -11.55 -16.02 -7.16
C GLU A 216 -12.96 -16.10 -7.73
N ARG A 217 -13.81 -16.94 -7.14
CA ARG A 217 -15.24 -17.03 -7.49
C ARG A 217 -15.93 -15.70 -7.24
N SER A 218 -15.73 -15.12 -6.06
CA SER A 218 -16.49 -13.96 -5.59
C SER A 218 -16.26 -12.75 -6.48
N ILE A 219 -15.00 -12.45 -6.84
CA ILE A 219 -14.70 -11.30 -7.70
C ILE A 219 -15.27 -11.47 -9.11
N VAL A 220 -15.23 -12.69 -9.65
CA VAL A 220 -15.83 -13.00 -10.96
C VAL A 220 -17.35 -12.83 -10.92
N GLU A 221 -18.02 -13.31 -9.88
CA GLU A 221 -19.46 -13.13 -9.73
C GLU A 221 -19.86 -11.66 -9.55
N ALA A 222 -19.15 -10.92 -8.70
CA ALA A 222 -19.36 -9.50 -8.48
C ALA A 222 -19.21 -8.73 -9.80
N GLY A 223 -18.12 -8.96 -10.52
CA GLY A 223 -17.84 -8.33 -11.81
C GLY A 223 -18.90 -8.67 -12.86
N ARG A 224 -19.32 -9.93 -12.98
CA ARG A 224 -20.39 -10.30 -13.93
C ARG A 224 -21.74 -9.69 -13.57
N LYS A 225 -22.07 -9.51 -12.29
CA LYS A 225 -23.33 -8.89 -11.84
C LYS A 225 -23.33 -7.37 -12.07
N VAL A 226 -22.24 -6.69 -11.68
CA VAL A 226 -22.13 -5.22 -11.73
C VAL A 226 -21.75 -4.71 -13.11
N ILE A 227 -20.71 -5.30 -13.71
CA ILE A 227 -20.14 -4.88 -15.00
C ILE A 227 -20.79 -5.66 -16.15
N GLY A 228 -21.31 -6.86 -15.92
CA GLY A 228 -21.98 -7.67 -16.95
C GLY A 228 -21.08 -8.76 -17.53
N PRO A 229 -21.66 -9.90 -17.96
CA PRO A 229 -20.91 -11.07 -18.38
C PRO A 229 -20.02 -10.85 -19.59
N ASP A 230 -20.43 -9.99 -20.53
CA ASP A 230 -19.66 -9.72 -21.77
C ASP A 230 -18.58 -8.65 -21.57
N ALA A 231 -18.81 -7.69 -20.67
CA ALA A 231 -17.89 -6.60 -20.38
C ALA A 231 -16.80 -7.01 -19.37
N TYR A 232 -17.11 -7.90 -18.43
CA TYR A 232 -16.17 -8.31 -17.39
C TYR A 232 -14.84 -8.89 -17.94
N PRO A 233 -14.83 -9.79 -18.95
CA PRO A 233 -13.57 -10.26 -19.55
C PRO A 233 -12.71 -9.13 -20.15
N LYS A 234 -13.34 -8.07 -20.68
CA LYS A 234 -12.63 -6.89 -21.20
C LYS A 234 -12.05 -6.03 -20.07
N LEU A 235 -12.79 -5.88 -18.97
CA LEU A 235 -12.27 -5.24 -17.77
C LEU A 235 -11.07 -6.02 -17.18
N VAL A 236 -11.10 -7.35 -17.20
CA VAL A 236 -9.95 -8.20 -16.80
C VAL A 236 -8.75 -7.93 -17.71
N ALA A 237 -8.94 -7.92 -19.04
CA ALA A 237 -7.86 -7.61 -19.97
C ALA A 237 -7.28 -6.20 -19.76
N LEU A 238 -8.13 -5.22 -19.46
CA LEU A 238 -7.72 -3.87 -19.09
C LEU A 238 -6.89 -3.86 -17.79
N CYS A 239 -7.33 -4.54 -16.74
CA CYS A 239 -6.58 -4.62 -15.48
C CYS A 239 -5.23 -5.34 -15.66
N LYS A 240 -5.14 -6.34 -16.55
CA LYS A 240 -3.85 -6.94 -16.93
C LYS A 240 -2.91 -5.97 -17.67
N ALA A 241 -3.45 -5.09 -18.51
CA ALA A 241 -2.65 -4.04 -19.12
C ALA A 241 -2.17 -2.99 -18.09
N LEU A 242 -2.99 -2.69 -17.05
CA LEU A 242 -2.55 -1.88 -15.91
C LEU A 242 -1.42 -2.57 -15.12
N GLU A 243 -1.59 -3.85 -14.78
CA GLU A 243 -0.61 -4.66 -14.04
C GLU A 243 0.76 -4.70 -14.74
N ALA A 244 0.77 -4.74 -16.08
CA ALA A 244 2.01 -4.71 -16.85
C ALA A 244 2.86 -3.44 -16.63
N LEU A 245 2.28 -2.35 -16.14
CA LEU A 245 2.98 -1.10 -15.81
C LEU A 245 3.47 -1.04 -14.35
N ASP A 246 3.09 -2.00 -13.50
CA ASP A 246 3.49 -1.99 -12.09
C ASP A 246 4.99 -2.16 -11.90
N ILE A 247 5.66 -2.82 -12.84
CA ILE A 247 7.11 -2.96 -12.84
C ILE A 247 7.85 -1.60 -12.84
N TYR A 248 7.15 -0.50 -13.16
CA TYR A 248 7.66 0.87 -13.13
C TYR A 248 7.21 1.68 -11.90
N ALA A 249 6.52 1.04 -10.94
CA ALA A 249 5.89 1.65 -9.78
C ALA A 249 4.83 2.72 -10.14
N TRP A 250 4.25 3.37 -9.12
CA TRP A 250 3.29 4.47 -9.26
C TRP A 250 3.94 5.86 -9.17
N SER A 251 5.19 5.93 -8.72
CA SER A 251 6.02 7.13 -8.69
C SER A 251 7.13 7.03 -9.72
N LEU A 252 7.53 8.14 -10.35
CA LEU A 252 8.60 8.14 -11.35
C LEU A 252 9.87 7.49 -10.81
N THR A 253 10.41 6.54 -11.57
CA THR A 253 11.66 5.84 -11.28
C THR A 253 12.70 6.13 -12.35
N ALA A 254 13.98 6.09 -11.99
CA ALA A 254 15.06 6.12 -12.99
C ALA A 254 14.95 4.93 -13.97
N ALA A 255 14.47 3.78 -13.50
CA ALA A 255 14.22 2.61 -14.33
C ALA A 255 13.16 2.89 -15.42
N ALA A 256 12.09 3.62 -15.11
CA ALA A 256 11.12 4.05 -16.11
C ALA A 256 11.71 5.06 -17.10
N ALA A 257 12.54 6.00 -16.64
CA ALA A 257 13.27 6.94 -17.49
C ALA A 257 14.20 6.24 -18.50
N LYS A 258 14.92 5.21 -18.06
CA LYS A 258 15.76 4.37 -18.94
C LYS A 258 14.95 3.51 -19.92
N ASN A 259 13.65 3.31 -19.67
CA ASN A 259 12.76 2.45 -20.46
C ASN A 259 11.53 3.21 -21.00
N VAL A 260 11.68 4.51 -21.32
CA VAL A 260 10.57 5.38 -21.75
C VAL A 260 9.74 4.80 -22.90
N GLU A 261 10.37 4.18 -23.90
CA GLU A 261 9.64 3.61 -25.04
C GLU A 261 8.77 2.41 -24.66
N ASP A 262 9.22 1.56 -23.74
CA ASP A 262 8.41 0.45 -23.22
C ASP A 262 7.23 0.98 -22.38
N VAL A 263 7.46 2.01 -21.56
CA VAL A 263 6.38 2.69 -20.81
C VAL A 263 5.35 3.29 -21.76
N LYS A 264 5.79 3.96 -22.84
CA LYS A 264 4.90 4.49 -23.88
C LYS A 264 4.07 3.40 -24.54
N GLN A 265 4.71 2.30 -24.96
CA GLN A 265 4.04 1.18 -25.63
C GLN A 265 2.98 0.54 -24.71
N LYS A 266 3.35 0.23 -23.47
CA LYS A 266 2.42 -0.34 -22.48
C LYS A 266 1.28 0.61 -22.14
N THR A 267 1.54 1.92 -22.08
CA THR A 267 0.48 2.91 -21.87
C THR A 267 -0.46 2.97 -23.08
N ALA A 268 0.05 2.90 -24.32
CA ALA A 268 -0.80 2.85 -25.50
C ALA A 268 -1.68 1.59 -25.52
N GLU A 269 -1.13 0.42 -25.16
CA GLU A 269 -1.91 -0.81 -25.00
C GLU A 269 -2.99 -0.67 -23.92
N LEU A 270 -2.64 -0.10 -22.77
CA LEU A 270 -3.58 0.20 -21.69
C LEU A 270 -4.77 1.04 -22.18
N LEU A 271 -4.50 2.12 -22.93
CA LEU A 271 -5.54 3.00 -23.46
C LEU A 271 -6.40 2.30 -24.52
N ALA A 272 -5.81 1.44 -25.36
CA ALA A 272 -6.57 0.62 -26.29
C ALA A 272 -7.52 -0.36 -25.57
N ARG A 273 -7.05 -1.05 -24.52
CA ARG A 273 -7.89 -1.93 -23.70
C ARG A 273 -8.99 -1.18 -22.97
N ARG A 274 -8.72 0.06 -22.54
CA ARG A 274 -9.72 0.94 -21.94
C ARG A 274 -10.83 1.20 -22.95
N ASP A 275 -10.49 1.61 -24.16
CA ASP A 275 -11.47 1.93 -25.19
C ASP A 275 -12.31 0.70 -25.56
N GLU A 276 -11.68 -0.48 -25.67
CA GLU A 276 -12.39 -1.75 -25.88
C GLU A 276 -13.40 -2.08 -24.76
N ALA A 277 -13.04 -1.86 -23.49
CA ALA A 277 -13.90 -2.14 -22.34
C ALA A 277 -15.04 -1.12 -22.23
N LEU A 278 -14.73 0.17 -22.41
CA LEU A 278 -15.72 1.25 -22.35
C LEU A 278 -16.73 1.18 -23.52
N ALA A 279 -16.31 0.71 -24.70
CA ALA A 279 -17.23 0.52 -25.83
C ALA A 279 -18.38 -0.47 -25.53
N VAL A 280 -18.17 -1.41 -24.59
CA VAL A 280 -19.23 -2.35 -24.18
C VAL A 280 -20.07 -1.78 -23.04
N ARG A 281 -19.43 -1.20 -22.01
CA ARG A 281 -20.16 -0.73 -20.83
C ARG A 281 -19.48 0.42 -20.08
N ALA A 282 -19.33 1.56 -20.75
CA ALA A 282 -18.69 2.75 -20.19
C ALA A 282 -19.31 3.21 -18.86
N GLU A 283 -20.64 3.32 -18.77
CA GLU A 283 -21.31 3.81 -17.57
C GLU A 283 -20.95 2.99 -16.33
N ALA A 284 -21.10 1.67 -16.40
CA ALA A 284 -20.82 0.80 -15.25
C ALA A 284 -19.33 0.84 -14.86
N ILE A 285 -18.41 0.80 -15.82
CA ILE A 285 -16.98 0.84 -15.55
C ILE A 285 -16.58 2.18 -14.92
N ASN A 286 -17.07 3.30 -15.46
CA ASN A 286 -16.68 4.63 -14.98
C ASN A 286 -17.31 4.99 -13.63
N THR A 287 -18.52 4.49 -13.35
CA THR A 287 -19.23 4.80 -12.10
C THR A 287 -18.82 3.88 -10.96
N TRP A 288 -18.66 2.58 -11.23
CA TRP A 288 -18.53 1.56 -10.18
C TRP A 288 -17.11 1.07 -9.94
N THR A 289 -16.15 1.52 -10.74
CA THR A 289 -14.75 1.13 -10.62
C THR A 289 -13.79 2.32 -10.58
N TRP A 290 -12.59 2.11 -10.08
CA TRP A 290 -11.51 3.10 -10.06
C TRP A 290 -10.70 3.16 -11.37
N ILE A 291 -11.15 2.47 -12.44
CA ILE A 291 -10.49 2.55 -13.75
C ILE A 291 -10.23 3.99 -14.22
N PRO A 292 -11.18 4.94 -14.13
CA PRO A 292 -10.91 6.33 -14.54
C PRO A 292 -9.74 6.96 -13.78
N LEU A 293 -9.65 6.70 -12.46
CA LEU A 293 -8.55 7.17 -11.63
C LEU A 293 -7.22 6.53 -12.05
N TYR A 294 -7.19 5.21 -12.23
CA TYR A 294 -5.99 4.47 -12.62
C TYR A 294 -5.44 4.91 -13.99
N ILE A 295 -6.32 5.04 -14.98
CA ILE A 295 -5.97 5.55 -16.31
C ILE A 295 -5.39 6.95 -16.18
N SER A 296 -6.07 7.85 -15.48
CA SER A 296 -5.64 9.24 -15.31
C SER A 296 -4.29 9.34 -14.58
N LEU A 297 -4.02 8.48 -13.60
CA LEU A 297 -2.73 8.39 -12.93
C LEU A 297 -1.63 7.92 -13.88
N ARG A 298 -1.89 6.92 -14.73
CA ARG A 298 -0.92 6.39 -15.71
C ARG A 298 -0.65 7.37 -16.86
N GLU A 299 -1.67 8.08 -17.34
CA GLU A 299 -1.50 9.16 -18.32
C GLU A 299 -0.62 10.29 -17.75
N ARG A 300 -0.93 10.79 -16.54
CA ARG A 300 -0.10 11.79 -15.84
C ARG A 300 1.32 11.28 -15.58
N TYR A 301 1.47 10.00 -15.24
CA TYR A 301 2.78 9.38 -15.05
C TYR A 301 3.61 9.48 -16.32
N LEU A 302 3.05 9.08 -17.47
CA LEU A 302 3.73 9.17 -18.76
C LEU A 302 4.05 10.63 -19.13
N GLU A 303 3.09 11.54 -19.00
CA GLU A 303 3.32 12.97 -19.28
C GLU A 303 4.49 13.54 -18.48
N ARG A 304 4.54 13.24 -17.16
CA ARG A 304 5.63 13.71 -16.30
C ARG A 304 6.96 13.07 -16.68
N LEU A 305 6.95 11.80 -17.05
CA LEU A 305 8.14 11.08 -17.51
C LEU A 305 8.69 11.72 -18.79
N LEU A 306 7.83 12.05 -19.77
CA LEU A 306 8.23 12.66 -21.03
C LEU A 306 8.75 14.10 -20.87
N LYS A 307 8.25 14.85 -19.86
CA LYS A 307 8.74 16.20 -19.55
C LYS A 307 10.14 16.20 -18.91
N ASN A 308 10.58 15.10 -18.31
CA ASN A 308 11.89 14.98 -17.69
C ASN A 308 12.45 13.55 -17.86
N PRO A 309 12.80 13.15 -19.10
CA PRO A 309 13.10 11.75 -19.42
C PRO A 309 14.40 11.27 -18.77
N ASN A 310 15.31 12.18 -18.40
CA ASN A 310 16.59 11.80 -17.81
C ASN A 310 16.56 11.69 -16.29
N LEU A 311 15.50 12.23 -15.66
CA LEU A 311 15.32 12.31 -14.20
C LEU A 311 16.66 12.51 -13.47
N LYS A 312 17.42 13.55 -13.84
CA LYS A 312 18.84 13.69 -13.46
C LYS A 312 19.09 13.47 -11.96
N HIS A 313 18.27 14.06 -11.10
CA HIS A 313 18.29 13.88 -9.65
C HIS A 313 18.14 12.42 -9.16
N LEU A 314 17.53 11.54 -9.95
CA LEU A 314 17.39 10.10 -9.66
C LEU A 314 18.53 9.25 -10.23
N THR A 315 19.27 9.76 -11.23
CA THR A 315 20.38 9.03 -11.88
C THR A 315 21.77 9.48 -11.42
N GLU A 316 21.89 10.60 -10.69
CA GLU A 316 23.14 11.09 -10.10
C GLU A 316 23.89 10.03 -9.25
N ALA A 317 23.16 9.12 -8.61
CA ALA A 317 23.76 8.04 -7.83
C ALA A 317 24.43 6.96 -8.70
N ASP A 318 24.11 6.85 -9.99
CA ASP A 318 24.62 5.79 -10.85
C ASP A 318 26.14 5.88 -11.04
N ASP A 319 26.68 7.08 -11.19
CA ASP A 319 28.12 7.27 -11.41
C ASP A 319 28.92 6.94 -10.15
N LEU A 320 28.37 7.24 -8.97
CA LEU A 320 28.94 6.84 -7.68
C LEU A 320 28.93 5.32 -7.53
N VAL A 321 27.82 4.67 -7.88
CA VAL A 321 27.70 3.19 -7.83
C VAL A 321 28.67 2.53 -8.81
N LYS A 322 28.79 3.03 -10.05
CA LYS A 322 29.74 2.50 -11.04
C LYS A 322 31.18 2.61 -10.57
N THR A 323 31.54 3.75 -10.00
CA THR A 323 32.87 3.98 -9.42
C THR A 323 33.15 3.00 -8.26
N LEU A 324 32.16 2.80 -7.39
CA LEU A 324 32.24 1.84 -6.29
C LEU A 324 32.41 0.40 -6.80
N ALA A 325 31.60 -0.02 -7.77
CA ALA A 325 31.66 -1.36 -8.36
C ALA A 325 33.03 -1.63 -9.00
N ALA A 326 33.57 -0.67 -9.75
CA ALA A 326 34.91 -0.76 -10.33
C ALA A 326 35.99 -0.90 -9.26
N LYS A 327 35.91 -0.12 -8.17
CA LYS A 327 36.84 -0.18 -7.05
C LYS A 327 36.81 -1.54 -6.32
N GLU A 328 35.62 -2.09 -6.09
CA GLU A 328 35.44 -3.31 -5.28
C GLU A 328 35.65 -4.60 -6.06
N THR A 329 35.47 -4.59 -7.39
CA THR A 329 35.54 -5.79 -8.22
C THR A 329 36.67 -5.78 -9.25
N GLY A 330 37.33 -4.63 -9.44
CA GLY A 330 38.26 -4.39 -10.53
C GLY A 330 37.59 -4.32 -11.90
N ALA A 331 36.27 -4.08 -11.96
CA ALA A 331 35.52 -4.00 -13.21
C ALA A 331 36.03 -2.87 -14.11
N ASN A 332 36.21 -3.18 -15.38
CA ASN A 332 36.61 -2.23 -16.40
C ASN A 332 35.37 -1.70 -17.11
N ALA A 333 35.08 -0.40 -16.99
CA ALA A 333 33.87 0.20 -17.56
C ALA A 333 33.81 0.13 -19.10
N GLN A 334 34.94 -0.08 -19.78
CA GLN A 334 35.02 -0.25 -21.24
C GLN A 334 34.68 -1.67 -21.68
N THR A 335 35.00 -2.72 -20.92
CA THR A 335 34.73 -4.12 -21.32
C THR A 335 33.57 -4.76 -20.56
N ASP A 336 33.36 -4.36 -19.31
CA ASP A 336 32.39 -4.97 -18.41
C ASP A 336 31.09 -4.18 -18.42
N ILE A 337 30.02 -4.82 -17.98
CA ILE A 337 28.71 -4.21 -17.81
C ILE A 337 28.48 -4.03 -16.33
N ILE A 338 28.24 -2.80 -15.90
CA ILE A 338 27.92 -2.48 -14.51
C ILE A 338 26.46 -2.02 -14.46
N LEU A 339 25.63 -2.81 -13.79
CA LEU A 339 24.23 -2.51 -13.51
C LEU A 339 24.12 -1.89 -12.12
N THR A 340 23.53 -0.69 -12.06
CA THR A 340 23.22 0.03 -10.83
C THR A 340 21.82 -0.32 -10.35
N PRO A 341 21.41 0.05 -9.12
CA PRO A 341 20.06 -0.19 -8.62
C PRO A 341 18.96 0.40 -9.52
N ASN A 342 19.27 1.49 -10.23
CA ASN A 342 18.36 2.14 -11.15
C ASN A 342 18.15 1.37 -12.48
N ASP A 343 18.98 0.37 -12.78
CA ASP A 343 18.80 -0.52 -13.94
C ASP A 343 17.78 -1.65 -13.66
N PHE A 344 17.45 -1.89 -12.39
CA PHE A 344 16.49 -2.91 -11.97
C PHE A 344 15.08 -2.34 -11.86
N ARG A 345 14.15 -2.95 -12.60
CA ARG A 345 12.71 -2.66 -12.61
C ARG A 345 11.98 -3.56 -11.61
N LEU A 346 11.13 -2.97 -10.79
CA LEU A 346 10.24 -3.56 -9.79
C LEU A 346 9.27 -2.48 -9.28
N GLN A 347 8.25 -2.85 -8.50
CA GLN A 347 7.28 -1.92 -7.88
C GLN A 347 7.88 -1.02 -6.77
N ARG A 348 9.12 -0.55 -6.91
CA ARG A 348 9.87 0.23 -5.91
C ARG A 348 10.97 1.08 -6.57
N SER A 349 11.22 2.26 -6.00
CA SER A 349 12.36 3.11 -6.37
C SER A 349 13.62 2.74 -5.58
N ALA A 350 14.79 2.82 -6.23
CA ALA A 350 16.08 2.78 -5.55
C ALA A 350 16.26 3.99 -4.63
N ARG A 351 17.00 3.82 -3.53
CA ARG A 351 17.31 4.88 -2.56
C ARG A 351 18.59 4.57 -1.79
N TYR A 352 19.09 5.57 -1.05
CA TYR A 352 20.15 5.32 -0.08
C TYR A 352 19.62 4.53 1.13
N TYR A 353 20.39 3.54 1.56
CA TYR A 353 20.14 2.73 2.75
C TYR A 353 21.38 2.73 3.65
N GLY A 354 21.15 2.70 4.97
CA GLY A 354 22.21 2.69 5.99
C GLY A 354 22.74 4.08 6.35
N ALA A 355 23.50 4.15 7.43
CA ALA A 355 24.26 5.31 7.89
C ALA A 355 25.77 5.05 7.74
N ASP A 356 26.55 6.12 7.67
CA ASP A 356 28.03 6.09 7.69
C ASP A 356 28.63 5.05 6.72
N ALA A 357 29.43 4.12 7.24
CA ALA A 357 30.13 3.10 6.44
C ALA A 357 29.20 2.08 5.75
N MET A 358 27.96 1.94 6.22
CA MET A 358 26.95 1.07 5.59
C MET A 358 26.14 1.77 4.51
N ARG A 359 26.29 3.09 4.37
CA ARG A 359 25.50 3.90 3.43
C ARG A 359 25.80 3.51 1.99
N ARG A 360 24.84 2.87 1.30
CA ARG A 360 24.89 2.60 -0.15
C ARG A 360 23.59 2.98 -0.83
N PHE A 361 23.68 3.29 -2.13
CA PHE A 361 22.51 3.37 -3.00
C PHE A 361 22.10 1.94 -3.39
N VAL A 362 20.83 1.59 -3.17
CA VAL A 362 20.36 0.21 -3.23
C VAL A 362 18.94 0.11 -3.79
N VAL A 363 18.60 -1.10 -4.21
CA VAL A 363 17.24 -1.58 -4.45
C VAL A 363 17.09 -2.93 -3.76
N TRP A 364 15.87 -3.33 -3.38
CA TRP A 364 15.68 -4.60 -2.66
C TRP A 364 14.34 -5.23 -2.98
N ILE A 365 14.31 -6.55 -2.80
CA ILE A 365 13.12 -7.40 -2.93
C ILE A 365 12.76 -8.01 -1.58
N ASN A 366 11.47 -8.28 -1.37
CA ASN A 366 10.92 -8.91 -0.16
C ASN A 366 10.49 -10.36 -0.46
N GLY A 367 10.05 -11.12 0.54
CA GLY A 367 9.69 -12.54 0.34
C GLY A 367 8.54 -12.78 -0.64
N ALA A 368 8.35 -14.06 -0.99
CA ALA A 368 7.57 -14.54 -2.11
C ALA A 368 6.08 -14.16 -2.09
N LYS A 369 5.51 -13.85 -0.92
CA LYS A 369 4.10 -13.42 -0.79
C LYS A 369 3.91 -11.90 -0.96
N THR A 370 4.97 -11.17 -1.31
CA THR A 370 4.93 -9.73 -1.55
C THR A 370 4.97 -9.41 -3.06
N ASN A 371 4.46 -8.25 -3.44
CA ASN A 371 4.44 -7.78 -4.84
C ASN A 371 5.77 -7.14 -5.29
N VAL A 372 6.76 -7.14 -4.40
CA VAL A 372 8.12 -6.67 -4.64
C VAL A 372 9.12 -7.80 -4.40
N SER A 373 8.74 -9.04 -4.75
CA SER A 373 9.58 -10.23 -4.58
C SER A 373 10.57 -10.49 -5.72
N THR A 374 10.42 -9.78 -6.82
CA THR A 374 11.25 -9.95 -8.03
C THR A 374 11.72 -8.60 -8.55
N MET A 375 12.99 -8.54 -8.97
CA MET A 375 13.57 -7.42 -9.69
C MET A 375 14.15 -7.89 -11.02
N GLN A 376 14.10 -7.03 -12.04
CA GLN A 376 14.56 -7.36 -13.39
C GLN A 376 15.38 -6.24 -14.03
N ALA A 377 16.54 -6.57 -14.56
CA ALA A 377 17.34 -5.68 -15.41
C ALA A 377 17.48 -6.24 -16.83
N THR A 378 17.72 -5.36 -17.80
CA THR A 378 18.16 -5.73 -19.14
C THR A 378 19.53 -5.16 -19.42
N PHE A 379 20.32 -5.85 -20.24
CA PHE A 379 21.67 -5.43 -20.60
C PHE A 379 22.08 -5.95 -21.97
N ARG A 380 23.03 -5.28 -22.62
CA ARG A 380 23.59 -5.71 -23.90
C ARG A 380 25.06 -6.04 -23.74
N LEU A 381 25.45 -7.19 -24.25
CA LEU A 381 26.86 -7.56 -24.30
C LEU A 381 27.60 -6.65 -25.26
N LYS A 382 28.84 -6.31 -24.91
CA LYS A 382 29.74 -5.54 -25.79
C LYS A 382 30.38 -6.42 -26.86
N GLU A 383 30.42 -7.73 -26.62
CA GLU A 383 30.96 -8.75 -27.50
C GLU A 383 30.07 -10.01 -27.43
N PRO A 384 30.01 -10.84 -28.50
CA PRO A 384 29.29 -12.11 -28.47
C PRO A 384 29.75 -13.03 -27.32
N PRO A 385 28.85 -13.84 -26.72
CA PRO A 385 29.17 -14.72 -25.61
C PRO A 385 29.82 -16.02 -26.10
N THR A 386 31.04 -15.91 -26.62
CA THR A 386 31.86 -17.04 -27.05
C THR A 386 32.49 -17.83 -25.90
N SER A 387 32.36 -17.34 -24.67
CA SER A 387 32.90 -17.92 -23.45
C SER A 387 31.89 -17.81 -22.31
N ASP A 388 32.16 -18.49 -21.19
CA ASP A 388 31.43 -18.27 -19.96
C ASP A 388 31.65 -16.86 -19.41
N PHE A 389 30.67 -16.38 -18.64
CA PHE A 389 30.67 -15.10 -17.96
C PHE A 389 30.61 -15.29 -16.45
N GLU A 390 30.93 -14.23 -15.75
CA GLU A 390 30.78 -14.10 -14.31
C GLU A 390 29.80 -12.96 -14.01
N LEU A 391 28.85 -13.22 -13.11
CA LEU A 391 27.96 -12.24 -12.53
C LEU A 391 28.41 -11.97 -11.10
N VAL A 392 29.01 -10.81 -10.85
CA VAL A 392 29.43 -10.39 -9.51
C VAL A 392 28.39 -9.43 -8.93
N ILE A 393 27.72 -9.83 -7.86
CA ILE A 393 26.72 -9.00 -7.18
C ILE A 393 27.30 -8.51 -5.85
N ALA A 394 27.08 -7.22 -5.54
CA ALA A 394 27.21 -6.72 -4.17
C ALA A 394 25.84 -6.66 -3.51
N GLY A 395 25.67 -7.43 -2.44
CA GLY A 395 24.40 -7.58 -1.75
C GLY A 395 24.51 -7.53 -0.23
N LEU A 396 23.33 -7.47 0.39
CA LEU A 396 23.12 -7.55 1.84
C LEU A 396 21.92 -8.45 2.11
N ASP A 397 22.05 -9.32 3.12
CA ASP A 397 20.97 -10.21 3.57
C ASP A 397 20.15 -9.61 4.72
N HIS A 398 18.93 -10.10 4.88
CA HIS A 398 18.06 -9.73 5.97
C HIS A 398 18.59 -10.22 7.32
N GLU A 399 18.29 -9.48 8.39
CA GLU A 399 18.74 -9.80 9.76
C GLU A 399 18.00 -11.00 10.42
N ALA A 400 17.35 -11.86 9.64
CA ALA A 400 16.69 -13.06 10.15
C ALA A 400 17.69 -14.15 10.60
N ALA A 401 17.18 -15.13 11.35
CA ALA A 401 17.99 -16.25 11.86
C ALA A 401 18.56 -17.14 10.74
N ALA A 402 17.83 -17.29 9.63
CA ALA A 402 18.27 -18.02 8.45
C ALA A 402 18.30 -17.10 7.22
N PRO A 403 19.30 -17.25 6.32
CA PRO A 403 19.33 -16.48 5.09
C PRO A 403 18.12 -16.76 4.21
N CYS A 404 17.54 -15.71 3.63
CA CYS A 404 16.45 -15.91 2.68
C CYS A 404 16.94 -16.62 1.43
N ARG A 405 16.11 -17.47 0.83
CA ARG A 405 16.48 -18.10 -0.44
C ARG A 405 16.22 -17.17 -1.61
N ILE A 406 17.20 -17.08 -2.52
CA ILE A 406 17.10 -16.32 -3.76
C ILE A 406 17.29 -17.21 -4.98
N ARG A 407 16.68 -16.80 -6.10
CA ARG A 407 16.87 -17.39 -7.43
C ARG A 407 17.35 -16.31 -8.39
N ILE A 408 18.37 -16.63 -9.18
CA ILE A 408 18.92 -15.76 -10.22
C ILE A 408 18.76 -16.47 -11.57
N LEU A 409 18.11 -15.79 -12.52
CA LEU A 409 17.93 -16.27 -13.89
C LEU A 409 18.59 -15.31 -14.89
N ALA A 410 19.28 -15.87 -15.88
CA ALA A 410 19.76 -15.15 -17.06
C ALA A 410 18.99 -15.65 -18.28
N ASN A 411 18.25 -14.77 -18.96
CA ASN A 411 17.35 -15.15 -20.08
C ASN A 411 16.41 -16.34 -19.77
N GLY A 412 15.96 -16.47 -18.51
CA GLY A 412 15.13 -17.58 -18.03
C GLY A 412 15.89 -18.85 -17.63
N HIS A 413 17.20 -18.93 -17.89
CA HIS A 413 18.03 -20.04 -17.45
C HIS A 413 18.54 -19.84 -16.03
N LYS A 414 18.49 -20.90 -15.21
CA LYS A 414 18.88 -20.85 -13.79
C LYS A 414 20.40 -20.72 -13.65
N VAL A 415 20.84 -19.56 -13.13
CA VAL A 415 22.23 -19.28 -12.75
C VAL A 415 22.48 -19.72 -11.31
N PHE A 416 21.54 -19.41 -10.41
CA PHE A 416 21.64 -19.74 -8.99
C PHE A 416 20.26 -19.96 -8.38
N GLU A 417 20.16 -20.87 -7.42
CA GLU A 417 19.02 -21.01 -6.52
C GLU A 417 19.48 -21.61 -5.20
N GLY A 418 19.32 -20.88 -4.10
CA GLY A 418 19.82 -21.31 -2.80
C GLY A 418 19.74 -20.21 -1.74
N PRO A 419 20.32 -20.46 -0.56
CA PRO A 419 20.43 -19.45 0.50
C PRO A 419 21.17 -18.21 -0.01
N ASN A 420 20.72 -17.03 0.42
CA ASN A 420 21.37 -15.76 0.13
C ASN A 420 22.84 -15.82 0.61
N PRO A 421 23.84 -15.67 -0.28
CA PRO A 421 25.25 -15.81 0.07
C PRO A 421 25.87 -14.54 0.69
N PHE A 422 25.11 -13.45 0.83
CA PHE A 422 25.61 -12.17 1.34
C PHE A 422 25.56 -12.08 2.87
N ALA A 423 26.45 -11.29 3.46
CA ALA A 423 26.42 -11.01 4.89
C ALA A 423 25.22 -10.11 5.27
N LYS A 424 24.83 -10.16 6.54
CA LYS A 424 23.74 -9.37 7.12
C LYS A 424 24.18 -8.00 7.68
N ASP A 425 25.44 -7.91 8.11
CA ASP A 425 26.00 -6.78 8.87
C ASP A 425 26.98 -5.92 8.06
N LYS A 426 27.36 -6.37 6.85
CA LYS A 426 28.25 -5.66 5.95
C LYS A 426 27.97 -6.01 4.49
N TRP A 427 28.27 -5.07 3.61
CA TRP A 427 28.22 -5.30 2.17
C TRP A 427 29.27 -6.33 1.75
N THR A 428 28.85 -7.34 0.98
CA THR A 428 29.74 -8.39 0.47
C THR A 428 29.48 -8.62 -1.00
N THR A 429 30.52 -9.06 -1.71
CA THR A 429 30.43 -9.46 -3.12
C THR A 429 30.41 -10.98 -3.24
N HIS A 430 29.64 -11.48 -4.20
CA HIS A 430 29.61 -12.90 -4.55
C HIS A 430 29.57 -13.05 -6.07
N ALA A 431 30.34 -13.99 -6.59
CA ALA A 431 30.46 -14.27 -8.01
C ALA A 431 29.68 -15.54 -8.37
N PHE A 432 28.82 -15.43 -9.38
CA PHE A 432 28.06 -16.54 -9.93
C PHE A 432 28.55 -16.83 -11.34
N LYS A 433 28.80 -18.11 -11.64
CA LYS A 433 29.14 -18.55 -12.99
C LYS A 433 27.90 -18.46 -13.88
N VAL A 434 28.00 -17.77 -15.01
CA VAL A 434 26.96 -17.66 -16.03
C VAL A 434 27.45 -18.35 -17.30
N PRO A 435 26.95 -19.55 -17.63
CA PRO A 435 27.28 -20.21 -18.89
C PRO A 435 27.03 -19.29 -20.09
N GLY A 436 27.99 -19.19 -21.01
CA GLY A 436 27.89 -18.30 -22.18
C GLY A 436 26.65 -18.60 -23.03
N GLN A 437 26.27 -19.88 -23.11
CA GLN A 437 25.06 -20.35 -23.80
C GLN A 437 23.73 -19.83 -23.22
N PHE A 438 23.72 -19.30 -21.99
CA PHE A 438 22.53 -18.66 -21.42
C PHE A 438 22.36 -17.23 -21.93
N LEU A 439 23.39 -16.64 -22.54
CA LEU A 439 23.40 -15.27 -23.02
C LEU A 439 23.22 -15.21 -24.55
N LYS A 440 22.80 -14.05 -25.02
CA LYS A 440 22.55 -13.72 -26.42
C LYS A 440 23.42 -12.55 -26.83
N ASP A 441 23.74 -12.47 -28.13
CA ASP A 441 24.51 -11.36 -28.73
C ASP A 441 23.78 -10.02 -28.68
N ASN A 442 22.48 -10.03 -28.37
CA ASN A 442 21.63 -8.86 -28.31
C ASN A 442 21.28 -8.50 -26.86
N GLU A 443 20.02 -8.19 -26.60
CA GLU A 443 19.53 -7.85 -25.28
C GLU A 443 19.32 -9.10 -24.43
N ASN A 444 19.88 -9.05 -23.23
CA ASN A 444 19.81 -10.09 -22.22
C ASN A 444 18.97 -9.61 -21.03
N SER A 445 18.35 -10.54 -20.32
CA SER A 445 17.63 -10.27 -19.08
C SER A 445 18.31 -10.92 -17.87
N LEU A 446 18.32 -10.20 -16.76
CA LEU A 446 18.70 -10.69 -15.44
C LEU A 446 17.48 -10.55 -14.54
N VAL A 447 17.03 -11.66 -13.96
CA VAL A 447 15.91 -11.70 -13.01
C VAL A 447 16.41 -12.24 -11.68
N ILE A 448 16.15 -11.51 -10.60
CA ILE A 448 16.46 -11.95 -9.24
C ILE A 448 15.16 -12.00 -8.45
N THR A 449 14.85 -13.15 -7.87
CA THR A 449 13.63 -13.40 -7.11
C THR A 449 13.98 -13.89 -5.71
N ASN A 450 13.34 -13.33 -4.70
CA ASN A 450 13.33 -13.88 -3.35
C ASN A 450 12.21 -14.94 -3.29
N ILE A 451 12.61 -16.18 -3.08
CA ILE A 451 11.73 -17.35 -3.09
C ILE A 451 11.39 -17.83 -1.68
N GLU A 452 11.85 -17.11 -0.66
CA GLU A 452 11.53 -17.40 0.73
C GLU A 452 10.12 -16.92 1.05
N ASP A 453 9.38 -17.69 1.84
CA ASP A 453 8.07 -17.26 2.33
C ASP A 453 8.22 -16.00 3.21
N SER A 454 7.36 -15.00 2.99
CA SER A 454 7.30 -13.83 3.87
C SER A 454 6.27 -14.01 4.98
N ASP A 455 6.61 -13.54 6.19
CA ASP A 455 5.73 -13.58 7.37
C ASP A 455 4.49 -12.69 7.21
N ASN A 456 4.61 -11.66 6.36
CA ASN A 456 3.53 -10.76 6.02
C ASN A 456 3.69 -10.23 4.59
N LEU A 457 2.69 -9.48 4.13
CA LEU A 457 2.63 -8.88 2.79
C LEU A 457 3.61 -7.71 2.59
N ALA A 458 4.38 -7.29 3.61
CA ALA A 458 4.98 -5.95 3.64
C ALA A 458 6.46 -5.83 4.06
N GLY A 459 7.19 -6.87 4.53
CA GLY A 459 8.45 -6.57 5.23
C GLY A 459 9.63 -7.53 5.15
N ALA A 460 9.43 -8.82 5.39
CA ALA A 460 10.54 -9.74 5.62
C ALA A 460 10.25 -11.13 5.06
N PRO A 461 11.29 -11.90 4.67
CA PRO A 461 12.69 -11.47 4.60
C PRO A 461 12.96 -10.61 3.36
N TRP A 462 14.14 -10.00 3.28
CA TRP A 462 14.55 -9.18 2.13
C TRP A 462 15.97 -9.50 1.63
N PHE A 463 16.22 -9.18 0.36
CA PHE A 463 17.55 -9.19 -0.26
C PHE A 463 17.79 -7.80 -0.88
N MET A 464 18.89 -7.13 -0.49
CA MET A 464 19.30 -5.84 -1.05
C MET A 464 20.43 -6.00 -2.06
N LEU A 465 20.34 -5.26 -3.17
CA LEU A 465 21.33 -5.16 -4.22
C LEU A 465 21.88 -3.74 -4.29
N SER A 466 23.22 -3.60 -4.28
CA SER A 466 23.92 -2.34 -4.50
C SER A 466 24.42 -2.19 -5.93
N TYR A 467 24.94 -3.26 -6.54
CA TYR A 467 25.28 -3.30 -7.96
C TYR A 467 25.40 -4.75 -8.44
N ALA A 468 25.38 -4.94 -9.76
CA ALA A 468 25.76 -6.19 -10.41
C ALA A 468 26.74 -5.91 -11.55
N VAL A 469 27.80 -6.71 -11.66
CA VAL A 469 28.80 -6.65 -12.73
C VAL A 469 28.70 -7.92 -13.57
N VAL A 470 28.51 -7.76 -14.88
CA VAL A 470 28.59 -8.86 -15.84
C VAL A 470 29.87 -8.69 -16.65
N ARG A 471 30.74 -9.70 -16.61
CA ARG A 471 32.03 -9.71 -17.31
C ARG A 471 32.37 -11.11 -17.80
N LYS A 472 33.30 -11.22 -18.76
CA LYS A 472 33.82 -12.52 -19.19
C LYS A 472 34.50 -13.23 -18.01
N ALA A 473 34.28 -14.54 -17.88
CA ALA A 473 35.01 -15.34 -16.92
C ALA A 473 36.51 -15.34 -17.28
N LYS A 474 37.37 -15.30 -16.27
CA LYS A 474 38.83 -15.37 -16.44
C LYS A 474 39.30 -16.78 -16.72
#